data_AF-A0A9D0ZHV1-F1
#
_entry.id   AF-A0A9D0ZHV1-F1
#
_cell.length_a   1.000
_cell.length_b   1.000
_cell.length_c   1.000
_cell.angle_alpha   90.00
_cell.angle_beta   90.00
_cell.angle_gamma   90.00
#
_symmetry.space_group_name_H-M   'P 1'
#
loop_
_entity.id
_entity.type
_entity.pdbx_description
1 polymer ?
#
loop_
_entity_poly.entity_id
_entity_poly.type
_entity_poly.pdbx_seq_one_letter_code
_entity_poly.pdbx_strand_id
1 'polypeptide(L)'
;MLHRLSKRIAESLLAKRCFAPEELDIYIYGTELVISSALGISIILVLSLLFSALAEGVVFLASFLLLRSYTGGYHCYTYVKCNTLFLCLFLSALLLYRVMILHTPAMAAATGVLLPGGGAVLLRYAPVEHPNKPLGKRHRKRCRAVALCLYAGMGAAAVVLECLGETLGFMLALVLGQVSALMLCEKYSQRRKYV
;
A
#
# COMPACT_ATOMS: atom_id res chain seq x y z
N MET A 1 0.05 24.65 -1.38
CA MET A 1 -0.87 24.75 -0.21
C MET A 1 -0.49 23.78 0.89
N LEU A 2 -0.28 22.49 0.58
CA LEU A 2 0.18 21.47 1.55
C LEU A 2 1.44 21.90 2.34
N HIS A 3 2.43 22.47 1.64
CA HIS A 3 3.66 22.96 2.25
C HIS A 3 3.44 24.03 3.32
N ARG A 4 2.56 25.03 3.07
CA ARG A 4 2.30 26.10 4.04
C ARG A 4 1.58 25.58 5.28
N LEU A 5 0.65 24.64 5.11
CA LEU A 5 -0.05 24.00 6.23
C LEU A 5 0.91 23.13 7.04
N SER A 6 1.72 22.32 6.36
CA SER A 6 2.70 21.43 7.00
C SER A 6 3.78 22.22 7.74
N LYS A 7 4.24 23.34 7.16
CA LYS A 7 5.15 24.28 7.81
C LYS A 7 4.56 24.86 9.10
N ARG A 8 3.32 25.34 9.08
CA ARG A 8 2.66 25.85 10.30
C ARG A 8 2.50 24.79 11.38
N ILE A 9 2.17 23.55 11.01
CA ILE A 9 2.03 22.45 11.96
C ILE A 9 3.40 22.04 12.52
N ALA A 10 4.42 21.92 11.67
CA ALA A 10 5.79 21.64 12.09
C ALA A 10 6.33 22.74 13.02
N GLU A 11 6.16 24.01 12.66
CA GLU A 11 6.51 25.16 13.50
C GLU A 11 5.76 25.15 14.83
N SER A 12 4.47 24.78 14.86
CA SER A 12 3.70 24.67 16.10
C SER A 12 4.14 23.49 16.99
N LEU A 13 4.57 22.37 16.40
CA LEU A 13 5.12 21.23 17.12
C LEU A 13 6.52 21.53 17.68
N LEU A 14 7.30 22.33 16.93
CA LEU A 14 8.67 22.71 17.24
C LEU A 14 8.76 23.97 18.11
N ALA A 15 7.75 24.83 18.15
CA ALA A 15 7.70 26.02 19.01
C ALA A 15 7.87 25.71 20.51
N LYS A 16 7.77 24.42 20.89
CA LYS A 16 7.98 23.93 22.26
C LYS A 16 9.41 23.41 22.53
N ARG A 17 10.34 23.47 21.58
CA ARG A 17 11.71 22.91 21.68
C ARG A 17 12.73 23.68 20.82
N CYS A 18 13.95 23.89 21.32
CA CYS A 18 15.06 24.44 20.51
C CYS A 18 15.65 23.33 19.62
N PHE A 19 15.62 23.51 18.30
CA PHE A 19 16.15 22.56 17.33
C PHE A 19 16.94 23.27 16.22
N ALA A 20 17.79 22.51 15.53
CA ALA A 20 18.60 23.03 14.43
C ALA A 20 17.74 23.24 13.16
N PRO A 21 18.06 24.21 12.29
CA PRO A 21 17.30 24.49 11.07
C PRO A 21 17.13 23.29 10.15
N GLU A 22 18.11 22.38 10.12
CA GLU A 22 18.08 21.16 9.29
C GLU A 22 17.01 20.15 9.77
N GLU A 23 16.67 20.18 11.06
CA GLU A 23 15.63 19.30 11.62
C GLU A 23 14.24 19.77 11.21
N LEU A 24 14.01 21.09 11.10
CA LEU A 24 12.73 21.68 10.71
C LEU A 24 12.26 21.16 9.33
N ASP A 25 13.15 21.10 8.34
CA ASP A 25 12.82 20.61 7.00
C ASP A 25 12.41 19.13 6.99
N ILE A 26 13.02 18.32 7.86
CA ILE A 26 12.64 16.91 8.04
C ILE A 26 11.22 16.81 8.63
N TYR A 27 10.90 17.64 9.62
CA TYR A 27 9.55 17.69 10.20
C TYR A 27 8.50 18.20 9.21
N ILE A 28 8.81 19.21 8.39
CA ILE A 28 7.92 19.71 7.34
C ILE A 28 7.61 18.57 6.35
N TYR A 29 8.64 17.90 5.84
CA TYR A 29 8.48 16.78 4.92
C TYR A 29 7.66 15.63 5.54
N GLY A 30 7.96 15.25 6.78
CA GLY A 30 7.21 14.22 7.49
C GLY A 30 5.73 14.59 7.68
N THR A 31 5.46 15.86 7.99
CA THR A 31 4.10 16.38 8.15
C THR A 31 3.35 16.42 6.83
N GLU A 32 3.99 16.82 5.73
CA GLU A 32 3.42 16.77 4.38
C GLU A 32 3.01 15.34 4.00
N LEU A 33 3.88 14.37 4.28
CA LEU A 33 3.62 12.97 4.02
C LEU A 33 2.42 12.46 4.82
N VAL A 34 2.38 12.74 6.13
CA VAL A 34 1.26 12.32 7.00
C VAL A 34 -0.05 12.93 6.54
N ILE A 35 -0.09 14.23 6.25
CA ILE A 35 -1.31 14.91 5.77
C ILE A 35 -1.73 14.33 4.42
N SER A 36 -0.81 14.15 3.49
CA SER A 36 -1.12 13.58 2.19
C SER A 36 -1.68 12.15 2.30
N SER A 37 -1.11 11.31 3.15
CA SER A 37 -1.59 9.96 3.38
C SER A 37 -2.96 9.96 4.06
N ALA A 38 -3.18 10.83 5.05
CA ALA A 38 -4.47 10.97 5.72
C ALA A 38 -5.57 11.40 4.74
N LEU A 39 -5.29 12.32 3.82
CA LEU A 39 -6.22 12.70 2.75
C LEU A 39 -6.56 11.51 1.86
N GLY A 40 -5.57 10.70 1.47
CA GLY A 40 -5.80 9.50 0.67
C GLY A 40 -6.70 8.47 1.34
N ILE A 41 -6.39 8.16 2.61
CA ILE A 41 -7.19 7.24 3.42
C ILE A 41 -8.63 7.78 3.55
N SER A 42 -8.78 9.07 3.83
CA SER A 42 -10.10 9.70 3.99
C SER A 42 -10.93 9.62 2.72
N ILE A 43 -10.33 9.85 1.54
CA ILE A 43 -11.02 9.73 0.25
C ILE A 43 -11.51 8.30 0.02
N ILE A 44 -10.68 7.29 0.30
CA ILE A 44 -11.09 5.89 0.15
C ILE A 44 -12.26 5.56 1.09
N LEU A 45 -12.21 6.00 2.35
CA LEU A 45 -13.30 5.77 3.30
C LEU A 45 -14.61 6.44 2.85
N VAL A 46 -14.55 7.70 2.40
CA VAL A 46 -15.73 8.41 1.87
C VAL A 46 -16.31 7.69 0.66
N LEU A 47 -15.47 7.29 -0.31
CA LEU A 47 -15.94 6.56 -1.48
C LEU A 47 -16.52 5.19 -1.13
N SER A 48 -15.92 4.50 -0.16
CA SER A 48 -16.42 3.21 0.33
C SER A 48 -17.81 3.36 0.97
N LEU A 49 -18.06 4.45 1.71
CA LEU A 49 -19.39 4.78 2.21
C LEU A 49 -20.37 5.08 1.08
N LEU A 50 -19.97 5.92 0.11
CA LEU A 50 -20.82 6.28 -1.03
C LEU A 50 -21.22 5.07 -1.88
N PHE A 51 -20.32 4.10 -2.07
CA PHE A 51 -20.58 2.87 -2.82
C PHE A 51 -21.15 1.73 -1.97
N SER A 52 -21.53 1.98 -0.70
CA SER A 52 -22.00 0.95 0.22
C SER A 52 -21.07 -0.27 0.26
N ALA A 53 -19.77 0.00 0.33
CA ALA A 53 -18.66 -0.94 0.26
C ALA A 53 -17.64 -0.70 1.40
N LEU A 54 -18.14 -0.35 2.59
CA LEU A 54 -17.29 0.04 3.72
C LEU A 54 -16.37 -1.11 4.17
N ALA A 55 -16.86 -2.34 4.16
CA ALA A 55 -16.08 -3.51 4.56
C ALA A 55 -14.89 -3.73 3.59
N GLU A 56 -15.15 -3.65 2.29
CA GLU A 56 -14.16 -3.77 1.22
C GLU A 56 -13.13 -2.64 1.31
N GLY A 57 -13.58 -1.41 1.59
CA GLY A 57 -12.72 -0.26 1.83
C GLY A 57 -11.79 -0.44 3.02
N VAL A 58 -12.31 -0.93 4.15
CA VAL A 58 -11.50 -1.19 5.36
C VAL A 58 -10.51 -2.33 5.13
N VAL A 59 -10.95 -3.43 4.50
CA VAL A 59 -10.06 -4.56 4.15
C VAL A 59 -8.96 -4.09 3.22
N PHE A 60 -9.28 -3.30 2.19
CA PHE A 60 -8.31 -2.71 1.28
C PHE A 60 -7.28 -1.87 2.04
N LEU A 61 -7.73 -0.90 2.83
CA LEU A 61 -6.83 0.00 3.56
C LEU A 61 -5.93 -0.75 4.53
N ALA A 62 -6.50 -1.65 5.35
CA ALA A 62 -5.74 -2.39 6.35
C ALA A 62 -4.67 -3.27 5.69
N SER A 63 -5.07 -4.11 4.73
CA SER A 63 -4.14 -5.04 4.07
C SER A 63 -3.10 -4.33 3.22
N PHE A 64 -3.50 -3.30 2.45
CA PHE A 64 -2.58 -2.53 1.62
C PHE A 64 -1.55 -1.80 2.47
N LEU A 65 -1.96 -1.02 3.47
CA LEU A 65 -1.06 -0.21 4.29
C LEU A 65 -0.09 -1.09 5.11
N LEU A 66 -0.59 -2.19 5.70
CA LEU A 66 0.26 -3.11 6.46
C LEU A 66 1.32 -3.75 5.57
N LEU A 67 0.92 -4.36 4.44
CA LEU A 67 1.89 -5.04 3.59
C LEU A 67 2.86 -4.06 2.93
N ARG A 68 2.35 -2.94 2.40
CA ARG A 68 3.14 -1.93 1.68
C ARG A 68 4.22 -1.28 2.56
N SER A 69 3.99 -1.19 3.86
CA SER A 69 4.95 -0.66 4.83
C SER A 69 6.21 -1.53 4.96
N TYR A 70 6.11 -2.83 4.70
CA TYR A 70 7.23 -3.78 4.80
C TYR A 70 7.79 -4.21 3.44
N THR A 71 6.97 -4.20 2.38
CA THR A 71 7.43 -4.57 1.03
C THR A 71 8.14 -3.43 0.31
N GLY A 72 7.91 -2.17 0.69
CA GLY A 72 8.26 -1.05 -0.17
C GLY A 72 7.47 -1.09 -1.47
N GLY A 73 7.93 -0.37 -2.50
CA GLY A 73 7.25 -0.31 -3.80
C GLY A 73 7.29 1.08 -4.46
N TYR A 74 6.47 1.26 -5.49
CA TYR A 74 6.48 2.45 -6.34
C TYR A 74 6.08 3.72 -5.58
N HIS A 75 6.96 4.71 -5.56
CA HIS A 75 6.67 6.05 -5.06
C HIS A 75 6.80 7.05 -6.21
N CYS A 76 5.68 7.71 -6.51
CA CYS A 76 5.65 8.78 -7.49
C CYS A 76 6.44 10.00 -6.97
N TYR A 77 6.99 10.80 -7.89
CA TYR A 77 7.74 12.02 -7.56
C TYR A 77 6.91 13.09 -6.82
N THR A 78 5.57 12.99 -6.86
CA THR A 78 4.68 13.94 -6.18
C THR A 78 3.62 13.21 -5.37
N TYR A 79 3.23 13.80 -4.24
CA TYR A 79 2.17 13.31 -3.36
C TYR A 79 0.84 13.11 -4.08
N VAL A 80 0.47 14.05 -4.96
CA VAL A 80 -0.77 13.96 -5.75
C VAL A 80 -0.78 12.70 -6.60
N LYS A 81 0.28 12.45 -7.38
CA LYS A 81 0.39 11.24 -8.21
C LYS A 81 0.36 9.95 -7.37
N CYS A 82 0.98 9.97 -6.19
CA CYS A 82 0.94 8.82 -5.28
C CYS A 82 -0.49 8.55 -4.80
N ASN A 83 -1.21 9.60 -4.41
CA ASN A 83 -2.58 9.49 -3.94
C ASN A 83 -3.56 9.10 -5.05
N THR A 84 -3.36 9.62 -6.27
CA THR A 84 -4.13 9.20 -7.44
C THR A 84 -3.91 7.73 -7.75
N LEU A 85 -2.67 7.24 -7.72
CA LEU A 85 -2.38 5.81 -7.92
C LEU A 85 -3.07 4.96 -6.83
N PHE A 86 -2.98 5.38 -5.57
CA PHE A 86 -3.61 4.69 -4.46
C PHE A 86 -5.13 4.61 -4.64
N LEU A 87 -5.77 5.70 -5.08
CA LEU A 87 -7.18 5.73 -5.42
C LEU A 87 -7.53 4.83 -6.62
N CYS A 88 -6.72 4.85 -7.68
CA CYS A 88 -6.93 3.97 -8.84
C CYS A 88 -6.85 2.49 -8.48
N LEU A 89 -5.94 2.11 -7.59
CA LEU A 89 -5.83 0.74 -7.08
C LEU A 89 -7.09 0.33 -6.30
N PHE A 90 -7.59 1.23 -5.44
CA PHE A 90 -8.84 0.98 -4.72
C PHE A 90 -10.03 0.81 -5.68
N LEU A 91 -10.23 1.75 -6.60
CA LEU A 91 -11.35 1.70 -7.54
C LEU A 91 -11.29 0.49 -8.47
N SER A 92 -10.10 0.11 -8.94
CA SER A 92 -9.94 -1.10 -9.77
C SER A 92 -10.17 -2.37 -8.97
N ALA A 93 -9.72 -2.45 -7.70
CA ALA A 93 -10.02 -3.59 -6.84
C ALA A 93 -11.53 -3.71 -6.58
N LEU A 94 -12.19 -2.60 -6.23
CA LEU A 94 -13.63 -2.58 -5.98
C LEU A 94 -14.43 -2.95 -7.23
N LEU A 95 -14.04 -2.44 -8.40
CA LEU A 95 -14.69 -2.79 -9.67
C LEU A 95 -14.55 -4.29 -9.97
N LEU A 96 -13.33 -4.84 -9.87
CA LEU A 96 -13.09 -6.26 -10.11
C LEU A 96 -13.85 -7.13 -9.11
N TYR A 97 -13.86 -6.75 -7.83
CA TYR A 97 -14.65 -7.41 -6.80
C TYR A 97 -16.14 -7.45 -7.16
N ARG A 98 -16.74 -6.31 -7.53
CA ARG A 98 -18.16 -6.21 -7.89
C ARG A 98 -18.51 -6.99 -9.16
N VAL A 99 -17.62 -7.06 -10.14
CA VAL A 99 -17.84 -7.85 -11.37
C VAL A 99 -17.78 -9.35 -11.09
N MET A 100 -16.85 -9.78 -10.24
CA MET A 100 -16.56 -11.20 -10.02
C MET A 100 -17.43 -11.83 -8.92
N ILE A 101 -18.07 -11.03 -8.05
CA ILE A 101 -18.88 -11.55 -6.93
C ILE A 101 -20.04 -12.46 -7.37
N LEU A 102 -20.54 -12.29 -8.59
CA LEU A 102 -21.59 -13.12 -9.17
C LEU A 102 -21.06 -14.45 -9.75
N HIS A 103 -19.73 -14.63 -9.80
CA HIS A 103 -19.04 -15.74 -10.44
C HIS A 103 -18.01 -16.37 -9.50
N THR A 104 -18.48 -17.11 -8.50
CA THR A 104 -17.67 -17.82 -7.50
C THR A 104 -16.51 -18.65 -8.07
N PRO A 105 -16.67 -19.48 -9.13
CA PRO A 105 -15.54 -20.23 -9.68
C PRO A 105 -14.48 -19.33 -10.32
N ALA A 106 -14.89 -18.20 -10.90
CA ALA A 106 -13.97 -17.24 -11.50
C ALA A 106 -13.16 -16.50 -10.43
N MET A 107 -13.77 -16.18 -9.28
CA MET A 107 -13.06 -15.63 -8.11
C MET A 107 -12.00 -16.60 -7.60
N ALA A 108 -12.38 -17.86 -7.33
CA ALA A 108 -11.45 -18.87 -6.83
C ALA A 108 -10.28 -19.10 -7.80
N ALA A 109 -10.54 -19.14 -9.10
CA ALA A 109 -9.51 -19.23 -10.12
C ALA A 109 -8.56 -18.01 -10.11
N ALA A 110 -9.11 -16.80 -10.01
CA ALA A 110 -8.33 -15.57 -9.92
C ALA A 110 -7.46 -15.55 -8.65
N THR A 111 -8.01 -15.92 -7.48
CA THR A 111 -7.26 -16.07 -6.23
C THR A 111 -6.12 -17.09 -6.36
N GLY A 112 -6.40 -18.23 -7.01
CA GLY A 112 -5.43 -19.28 -7.32
C GLY A 112 -4.27 -18.82 -8.21
N VAL A 113 -4.43 -17.74 -8.98
CA VAL A 113 -3.36 -17.13 -9.79
C VAL A 113 -2.66 -16.00 -9.02
N LEU A 114 -3.43 -15.12 -8.38
CA LEU A 114 -2.93 -13.93 -7.70
C LEU A 114 -2.02 -14.27 -6.52
N LEU A 115 -2.40 -15.24 -5.68
CA LEU A 115 -1.64 -15.56 -4.47
C LEU A 115 -0.27 -16.20 -4.79
N PRO A 116 -0.16 -17.24 -5.63
CA PRO A 116 1.15 -17.81 -5.97
C PRO A 116 2.00 -16.84 -6.79
N GLY A 117 1.39 -16.14 -7.75
CA GLY A 117 2.09 -15.14 -8.57
C GLY A 117 2.65 -14.00 -7.72
N GLY A 118 1.84 -13.42 -6.84
CA GLY A 118 2.29 -12.38 -5.93
C GLY A 118 3.33 -12.87 -4.92
N GLY A 119 3.18 -14.10 -4.41
CA GLY A 119 4.14 -14.72 -3.51
C GLY A 119 5.52 -14.89 -4.14
N ALA A 120 5.58 -15.31 -5.41
CA ALA A 120 6.83 -15.40 -6.17
C ALA A 120 7.50 -14.04 -6.34
N VAL A 121 6.72 -12.98 -6.64
CA VAL A 121 7.24 -11.60 -6.72
C VAL A 121 7.79 -11.15 -5.37
N LEU A 122 7.06 -11.38 -4.27
CA LEU A 122 7.47 -11.02 -2.92
C LEU A 122 8.79 -11.71 -2.52
N LEU A 123 8.89 -13.01 -2.75
CA LEU A 123 10.11 -13.79 -2.49
C LEU A 123 11.30 -13.24 -3.28
N ARG A 124 11.08 -12.81 -4.53
CA ARG A 124 12.16 -12.34 -5.41
C ARG A 124 12.61 -10.92 -5.12
N TYR A 125 11.68 -10.02 -4.80
CA TYR A 125 11.92 -8.58 -4.82
C TYR A 125 11.71 -7.87 -3.47
N ALA A 126 11.07 -8.49 -2.47
CA ALA A 126 10.85 -7.82 -1.19
C ALA A 126 12.09 -7.83 -0.26
N PRO A 127 12.32 -6.72 0.48
CA PRO A 127 11.73 -5.40 0.27
C PRO A 127 12.33 -4.72 -0.98
N VAL A 128 11.51 -3.97 -1.70
CA VAL A 128 11.98 -3.15 -2.84
C VAL A 128 12.60 -1.86 -2.28
N GLU A 129 13.92 -1.80 -2.34
CA GLU A 129 14.71 -0.68 -1.81
C GLU A 129 14.80 0.45 -2.84
N HIS A 130 14.72 1.70 -2.38
CA HIS A 130 15.00 2.86 -3.22
C HIS A 130 16.53 3.05 -3.35
N PRO A 131 17.08 3.27 -4.57
CA PRO A 131 18.54 3.34 -4.75
C PRO A 131 19.21 4.44 -3.91
N ASN A 132 18.50 5.56 -3.70
CA ASN A 132 19.01 6.68 -2.91
C ASN A 132 18.80 6.53 -1.38
N LYS A 133 18.21 5.42 -0.91
CA LYS A 133 17.97 5.16 0.52
C LYS A 133 18.16 3.67 0.86
N PRO A 134 19.41 3.17 0.82
CA PRO A 134 19.70 1.76 1.09
C PRO A 134 19.35 1.41 2.53
N LEU A 135 18.77 0.23 2.73
CA LEU A 135 18.44 -0.25 4.07
C LEU A 135 19.63 -0.96 4.71
N GLY A 136 19.82 -0.76 6.01
CA GLY A 136 20.78 -1.55 6.78
C GLY A 136 20.43 -3.05 6.73
N LYS A 137 21.45 -3.92 6.66
CA LYS A 137 21.29 -5.38 6.50
C LYS A 137 20.30 -6.01 7.49
N ARG A 138 20.32 -5.58 8.76
CA ARG A 138 19.42 -6.07 9.82
C ARG A 138 17.96 -5.65 9.57
N HIS A 139 17.74 -4.39 9.21
CA HIS A 139 16.42 -3.85 8.93
C HIS A 139 15.80 -4.50 7.69
N ARG A 140 16.59 -4.67 6.62
CA ARG A 140 16.19 -5.37 5.39
C ARG A 140 15.69 -6.79 5.67
N LYS A 141 16.45 -7.58 6.45
CA LYS A 141 16.05 -8.94 6.84
C LYS A 141 14.73 -8.95 7.62
N ARG A 142 14.57 -8.03 8.57
CA ARG A 142 13.33 -7.88 9.35
C ARG A 142 12.14 -7.55 8.47
N CYS A 143 12.25 -6.55 7.59
CA CYS A 143 11.16 -6.16 6.69
C CYS A 143 10.77 -7.30 5.74
N ARG A 144 11.75 -8.03 5.20
CA ARG A 144 11.49 -9.21 4.38
C ARG A 144 10.71 -10.29 5.16
N ALA A 145 11.16 -10.62 6.37
CA ALA A 145 10.50 -11.64 7.19
C ALA A 145 9.05 -11.24 7.52
N VAL A 146 8.84 -10.00 7.97
CA VAL A 146 7.49 -9.50 8.30
C VAL A 146 6.60 -9.46 7.06
N ALA A 147 7.11 -8.98 5.91
CA ALA A 147 6.34 -8.98 4.67
C ALA A 147 5.90 -10.38 4.25
N LEU A 148 6.79 -11.38 4.34
CA LEU A 148 6.46 -12.77 4.02
C LEU A 148 5.43 -13.36 5.00
N CYS A 149 5.58 -13.11 6.30
CA CYS A 149 4.62 -13.56 7.31
C CYS A 149 3.25 -12.92 7.10
N LEU A 150 3.19 -11.61 6.83
CA LEU A 150 1.94 -10.91 6.56
C LEU A 150 1.28 -11.42 5.28
N TYR A 151 2.04 -11.59 4.20
CA TYR A 151 1.52 -12.11 2.94
C TYR A 151 0.97 -13.53 3.10
N ALA A 152 1.69 -14.41 3.79
CA ALA A 152 1.23 -15.77 4.05
C ALA A 152 -0.02 -15.80 4.93
N GLY A 153 -0.04 -15.00 6.01
CA GLY A 153 -1.19 -14.91 6.92
C GLY A 153 -2.44 -14.35 6.24
N MET A 154 -2.30 -13.26 5.49
CA MET A 154 -3.42 -12.68 4.73
C MET A 154 -3.85 -13.57 3.56
N GLY A 155 -2.92 -14.24 2.89
CA GLY A 155 -3.24 -15.20 1.82
C GLY A 155 -4.00 -16.42 2.35
N ALA A 156 -3.60 -16.96 3.50
CA ALA A 156 -4.33 -18.02 4.18
C ALA A 156 -5.74 -17.55 4.60
N ALA A 157 -5.85 -16.35 5.18
CA ALA A 157 -7.14 -15.77 5.53
C ALA A 157 -8.04 -15.58 4.30
N ALA A 158 -7.48 -15.16 3.16
CA ALA A 158 -8.23 -15.01 1.91
C ALA A 158 -8.85 -16.34 1.47
N VAL A 159 -8.05 -17.41 1.44
CA VAL A 159 -8.52 -18.75 1.06
C VAL A 159 -9.55 -19.28 2.05
N VAL A 160 -9.32 -19.13 3.36
CA VAL A 160 -10.27 -19.57 4.38
C VAL A 160 -11.61 -18.84 4.24
N LEU A 161 -11.60 -17.52 4.07
CA LEU A 161 -12.82 -16.74 3.87
C LEU A 161 -13.58 -17.20 2.62
N GLU A 162 -12.90 -17.39 1.49
CA GLU A 162 -13.54 -17.91 0.28
C GLU A 162 -14.11 -19.32 0.46
N CYS A 163 -13.42 -20.21 1.18
CA CYS A 163 -13.93 -21.54 1.52
C CYS A 163 -15.15 -21.50 2.44
N LEU A 164 -15.29 -20.45 3.27
CA LEU A 164 -16.47 -20.21 4.10
C LEU A 164 -17.62 -19.53 3.33
N GLY A 165 -17.41 -19.21 2.04
CA GLY A 165 -18.38 -18.47 1.22
C GLY A 165 -18.30 -16.95 1.36
N GLU A 166 -17.36 -16.44 2.15
CA GLU A 166 -17.15 -15.01 2.37
C GLU A 166 -16.35 -14.40 1.23
N THR A 167 -17.02 -13.55 0.46
CA THR A 167 -16.44 -12.93 -0.76
C THR A 167 -15.30 -11.95 -0.44
N LEU A 168 -15.21 -11.45 0.79
CA LEU A 168 -14.12 -10.57 1.25
C LEU A 168 -12.72 -11.22 1.12
N GLY A 169 -12.64 -12.56 1.10
CA GLY A 169 -11.39 -13.26 0.82
C GLY A 169 -10.81 -12.89 -0.55
N PHE A 170 -11.66 -12.73 -1.57
CA PHE A 170 -11.23 -12.31 -2.90
C PHE A 170 -10.73 -10.86 -2.91
N MET A 171 -11.37 -9.96 -2.16
CA MET A 171 -10.88 -8.59 -1.99
C MET A 171 -9.47 -8.57 -1.41
N LEU A 172 -9.20 -9.41 -0.42
CA LEU A 172 -7.87 -9.56 0.17
C LEU A 172 -6.85 -10.08 -0.85
N ALA A 173 -7.21 -11.09 -1.65
CA ALA A 173 -6.36 -11.62 -2.72
C ALA A 173 -6.03 -10.56 -3.80
N LEU A 174 -7.01 -9.73 -4.19
CA LEU A 174 -6.80 -8.61 -5.12
C LEU A 174 -5.78 -7.62 -4.57
N VAL A 175 -5.87 -7.23 -3.30
CA VAL A 175 -4.93 -6.29 -2.68
C VAL A 175 -3.51 -6.86 -2.65
N LEU A 176 -3.36 -8.13 -2.26
CA LEU A 176 -2.06 -8.82 -2.25
C LEU A 176 -1.44 -8.87 -3.66
N GLY A 177 -2.25 -9.13 -4.68
CA GLY A 177 -1.85 -9.09 -6.08
C GLY A 177 -1.43 -7.68 -6.54
N GLN A 178 -2.19 -6.65 -6.17
CA GLN A 178 -1.86 -5.26 -6.51
C GLN A 178 -0.58 -4.77 -5.85
N VAL A 179 -0.33 -5.08 -4.58
CA VAL A 179 0.94 -4.75 -3.91
C VAL A 179 2.10 -5.45 -4.62
N SER A 180 1.90 -6.68 -5.06
CA SER A 180 2.88 -7.42 -5.85
C SER A 180 3.16 -6.77 -7.21
N ALA A 181 2.13 -6.34 -7.93
CA ALA A 181 2.27 -5.61 -9.19
C ALA A 181 3.05 -4.29 -8.99
N LEU A 182 2.79 -3.54 -7.91
CA LEU A 182 3.53 -2.32 -7.61
C LEU A 182 5.03 -2.55 -7.39
N MET A 183 5.42 -3.67 -6.80
CA MET A 183 6.84 -4.03 -6.66
C MET A 183 7.50 -4.27 -8.02
N LEU A 184 6.80 -4.94 -8.94
CA LEU A 184 7.28 -5.13 -10.32
C LEU A 184 7.42 -3.80 -11.05
N CYS A 185 6.41 -2.92 -10.95
CA CYS A 185 6.43 -1.58 -11.54
C CYS A 185 7.63 -0.76 -11.04
N GLU A 186 7.90 -0.79 -9.72
CA GLU A 186 9.07 -0.12 -9.15
C GLU A 186 10.36 -0.73 -9.67
N LYS A 187 10.48 -2.05 -9.72
CA LYS A 187 11.71 -2.67 -10.21
C LYS A 187 11.97 -2.36 -11.69
N TYR A 188 10.93 -2.32 -12.50
CA TYR A 188 11.01 -1.90 -13.90
C TYR A 188 11.36 -0.41 -14.02
N SER A 189 10.77 0.46 -13.21
CA SER A 189 11.09 1.89 -13.19
C SER A 189 12.54 2.16 -12.77
N GLN A 190 13.07 1.42 -11.81
CA GLN A 190 14.48 1.53 -11.39
C GLN A 190 15.41 1.12 -12.53
N ARG A 191 15.11 0.03 -13.25
CA ARG A 191 15.93 -0.39 -14.40
C ARG A 191 16.01 0.67 -15.50
N ARG A 192 14.96 1.47 -15.73
CA ARG A 192 14.97 2.53 -16.76
C ARG A 192 15.64 3.84 -16.34
N LYS A 193 15.77 4.10 -15.04
CA LYS A 193 16.35 5.36 -14.54
C LYS A 193 17.86 5.30 -14.31
N TYR A 194 18.42 4.09 -14.21
CA TYR A 194 19.82 3.84 -13.84
C TYR A 194 20.57 2.98 -14.88
N VAL A 195 20.04 2.91 -16.10
CA VAL A 195 20.70 2.44 -17.34
C VAL A 195 20.74 3.62 -18.28
#